data_AF-A0A660QH95-F1
#
_entry.id   AF-A0A660QH95-F1
#
_cell.length_a   1.000
_cell.length_b   1.000
_cell.length_c   1.000
_cell.angle_alpha   90.00
_cell.angle_beta   90.00
_cell.angle_gamma   90.00
#
_symmetry.space_group_name_H-M   'P 1'
#
loop_
_entity.id
_entity.type
_entity.pdbx_description
1 polymer ?
#
loop_
_entity_poly.entity_id
_entity_poly.type
_entity_poly.pdbx_seq_one_letter_code
_entity_poly.pdbx_strand_id
1 'polypeptide(L)' 'MACKEDEIVKEGERILLIMEDGSEFLVRLKKGMKFGTHLGVLNFDELIGKR' A
#
# COMPACT_ATOMS: atom_id res chain seq x y z
N MET A 1 8.39 5.97 -14.44
CA MET A 1 7.24 6.42 -13.62
C MET A 1 7.82 6.73 -12.25
N ALA A 2 8.16 7.99 -11.98
CA ALA A 2 8.74 8.38 -10.69
C ALA A 2 7.61 8.46 -9.65
N CYS A 3 7.77 7.77 -8.52
CA CYS A 3 6.91 8.02 -7.36
C CYS A 3 7.18 9.46 -6.93
N LYS A 4 6.18 10.34 -7.04
CA LYS A 4 6.28 11.74 -6.63
C LYS A 4 6.24 11.78 -5.11
N GLU A 5 7.30 12.31 -4.49
CA GLU A 5 7.50 12.40 -3.04
C GLU A 5 6.44 13.20 -2.24
N ASP A 6 5.39 13.72 -2.89
CA ASP A 6 4.38 14.58 -2.24
C ASP A 6 2.92 14.26 -2.64
N GLU A 7 2.69 13.09 -3.25
CA GLU A 7 1.34 12.73 -3.71
C GLU A 7 0.59 11.93 -2.63
N ILE A 8 -0.54 12.47 -2.18
CA ILE A 8 -1.43 11.78 -1.25
C ILE A 8 -1.97 10.52 -1.94
N VAL A 9 -1.76 9.37 -1.32
CA VAL A 9 -2.20 8.07 -1.81
C VAL A 9 -3.73 8.00 -1.87
N LYS A 10 -4.28 7.62 -3.02
CA LYS A 10 -5.74 7.54 -3.25
C LYS A 10 -6.22 6.12 -3.50
N GLU A 11 -7.52 5.92 -3.31
CA GLU A 11 -8.19 4.69 -3.71
C GLU A 11 -8.03 4.44 -5.22
N GLY A 12 -7.78 3.18 -5.59
CA GLY A 12 -7.64 2.74 -6.97
C GLY A 12 -6.22 2.84 -7.53
N GLU A 13 -5.31 3.54 -6.85
CA GLU A 13 -3.89 3.64 -7.21
C GLU A 13 -3.14 2.34 -6.90
N ARG A 14 -2.00 2.16 -7.57
CA ARG A 14 -1.07 1.06 -7.30
C ARG A 14 0.09 1.58 -6.47
N ILE A 15 0.42 0.86 -5.40
CA ILE A 15 1.57 1.16 -4.53
C ILE A 15 2.49 -0.05 -4.44
N LEU A 16 3.76 0.20 -4.16
CA LEU A 16 4.74 -0.81 -3.81
C LEU A 16 4.85 -0.90 -2.28
N LEU A 17 4.53 -2.06 -1.73
CA LEU A 17 4.80 -2.37 -0.33
C LEU A 17 6.15 -3.08 -0.25
N ILE A 18 7.05 -2.54 0.56
CA ILE A 18 8.34 -3.16 0.88
C ILE A 18 8.29 -3.55 2.34
N MET A 19 8.39 -4.85 2.62
CA MET A 19 8.33 -5.39 3.98
C MET A 19 9.72 -5.44 4.61
N GLU A 20 9.77 -5.55 5.94
CA GLU A 20 11.04 -5.63 6.69
C GLU A 20 11.90 -6.83 6.31
N ASP A 21 11.29 -7.91 5.83
CA ASP A 21 11.99 -9.11 5.34
C ASP A 21 12.47 -9.00 3.88
N GLY A 22 12.29 -7.83 3.26
CA GLY A 22 12.65 -7.56 1.87
C GLY A 22 11.65 -8.06 0.84
N SER A 23 10.51 -8.64 1.25
CA SER A 23 9.45 -9.00 0.31
C SER A 23 8.75 -7.76 -0.26
N GLU A 24 8.43 -7.82 -1.56
CA GLU A 24 7.84 -6.70 -2.31
C GLU A 24 6.48 -7.09 -2.89
N PHE A 25 5.48 -6.20 -2.73
CA PHE A 25 4.15 -6.42 -3.28
C PHE A 25 3.64 -5.18 -4.01
N LEU A 26 3.29 -5.35 -5.29
CA LEU A 26 2.58 -4.34 -6.05
C LEU A 26 1.06 -4.55 -5.89
N VAL A 27 0.42 -3.69 -5.11
CA VAL A 27 -1.01 -3.84 -4.78
C VAL A 27 -1.82 -2.66 -5.30
N ARG A 28 -3.09 -2.91 -5.62
CA ARG A 28 -4.06 -1.86 -5.93
C ARG A 28 -4.88 -1.56 -4.68
N LEU A 29 -4.88 -0.30 -4.24
CA LEU A 29 -5.63 0.11 -3.06
C LEU A 29 -7.13 0.16 -3.34
N LYS A 30 -7.90 -0.35 -2.39
CA LYS A 30 -9.36 -0.35 -2.40
C LYS A 30 -9.84 -0.22 -0.97
N LYS A 31 -10.83 0.64 -0.73
CA LYS A 31 -11.34 0.86 0.62
C LYS A 31 -11.96 -0.41 1.21
N GLY A 32 -11.80 -0.60 2.52
CA GLY A 32 -12.28 -1.75 3.27
C GLY A 32 -11.54 -3.07 2.97
N MET A 33 -10.49 -3.06 2.14
CA MET A 33 -9.70 -4.25 1.87
C MET A 33 -8.61 -4.47 2.92
N LYS A 34 -8.40 -5.74 3.25
CA LYS A 34 -7.31 -6.22 4.08
C LYS A 34 -6.37 -7.07 3.22
N PHE A 35 -5.07 -6.88 3.40
CA PHE A 35 -4.02 -7.63 2.72
C PHE A 35 -3.26 -8.45 3.75
N GLY A 36 -3.41 -9.77 3.67
CA GLY A 36 -2.71 -10.71 4.54
C GLY A 36 -1.35 -11.08 3.97
N THR A 37 -0.33 -11.05 4.82
CA THR A 37 1.00 -11.60 4.57
C THR A 37 1.34 -12.62 5.65
N HIS A 38 2.45 -13.33 5.47
CA HIS A 38 3.01 -14.17 6.53
C HIS A 38 3.49 -13.36 7.76
N LEU A 39 3.57 -12.04 7.65
CA LEU A 39 3.97 -11.13 8.72
C LEU A 39 2.78 -10.48 9.46
N GLY A 40 1.56 -10.62 8.93
CA GLY A 40 0.37 -10.04 9.55
C GLY A 40 -0.68 -9.57 8.54
N VAL A 41 -1.55 -8.66 8.98
CA VAL A 41 -2.64 -8.12 8.14
C VAL A 41 -2.51 -6.62 8.06
N LEU A 42 -2.50 -6.10 6.84
CA LEU A 42 -2.43 -4.67 6.55
C LEU A 42 -3.81 -4.18 6.07
N ASN A 43 -4.34 -3.14 6.71
CA ASN A 43 -5.61 -2.54 6.33
C ASN A 43 -5.37 -1.38 5.35
N PHE A 44 -5.90 -1.48 4.13
CA PHE A 44 -5.67 -0.46 3.10
C PHE A 44 -6.27 0.90 3.47
N ASP A 45 -7.28 0.94 4.32
CA ASP A 45 -7.85 2.20 4.83
C ASP A 45 -6.84 3.02 5.64
N GLU A 46 -5.82 2.36 6.21
CA GLU A 46 -4.74 3.03 6.95
C GLU A 46 -3.64 3.59 6.04
N LEU A 47 -3.65 3.23 4.74
CA LEU A 47 -2.70 3.71 3.74
C LEU A 47 -3.29 4.85 2.90
N ILE A 48 -4.58 4.77 2.59
CA ILE A 48 -5.26 5.79 1.81
C ILE A 48 -5.26 7.11 2.60
N GLY A 49 -4.79 8.18 1.96
CA GLY A 49 -4.67 9.50 2.59
C GLY A 49 -3.31 9.76 3.26
N LYS A 50 -2.41 8.78 3.31
CA LYS A 50 -1.02 9.00 3.71
C LYS A 50 -0.22 9.59 2.54
N ARG A 51 0.89 10.26 2.89
CA ARG A 51 1.94 10.70 1.98
C ARG A 51 3.05 9.67 1.99
#